data_AF-A0AAU9VM19-F1
#
_entry.id   AF-A0AAU9VM19-F1
#
_cell.length_a   1.000
_cell.length_b   1.000
_cell.length_c   1.000
_cell.angle_alpha   90.00
_cell.angle_beta   90.00
_cell.angle_gamma   90.00
#
_symmetry.space_group_name_H-M   'P 1'
#
loop_
_entity.id
_entity.type
_entity.pdbx_description
1 polymer ?
#
loop_
_entity_poly.entity_id
_entity_poly.type
_entity_poly.pdbx_seq_one_letter_code
_entity_poly.pdbx_strand_id
1 'polypeptide(L)'
;RESFESLLYNRVLIGQVIKSLFACGGILSCAHRCLSLPSCSSYSYQMSGSDYGICELNEGKEGDQENLVEKPGYVFARRRKAPRSCKEARQLTINPVSGFFCIQDNNGDMFKVYCDFTSEPGWAWTLVMSESSQNVGKPFTRQALFANEPMSPEVPNWEAYRLQLDRMKGLRSKSTYWRITCSFDPARVVDYRDYVRAKFKNFDLLTYRGDETCELVDYINVHGHSCEKCTAVWYQSDGYILVHRSYQNNCEFGRAPGSIQDNDGYSEQNFGRYEVYNPNFRCTSSSSATTNYWFGLRV
;
A
#
# COMPACT_ATOMS: atom_id res chain seq x y z
N ARG A 1 -17.32 -4.38 -1.41
CA ARG A 1 -17.06 -5.12 -0.15
C ARG A 1 -17.94 -4.48 0.92
N GLU A 2 -18.63 -5.27 1.74
CA GLU A 2 -19.62 -4.77 2.70
C GLU A 2 -18.98 -3.87 3.78
N SER A 3 -19.63 -2.74 4.08
CA SER A 3 -19.17 -1.76 5.08
C SER A 3 -19.39 -2.22 6.54
N PHE A 4 -20.06 -3.34 6.73
CA PHE A 4 -20.40 -3.94 8.03
C PHE A 4 -19.85 -5.37 8.14
N GLU A 5 -19.57 -5.80 9.36
CA GLU A 5 -19.28 -7.20 9.71
C GLU A 5 -20.52 -8.09 9.46
N SER A 6 -20.36 -9.39 9.66
CA SER A 6 -21.48 -10.33 9.58
C SER A 6 -22.61 -9.94 10.56
N LEU A 7 -23.85 -10.02 10.09
CA LEU A 7 -25.03 -9.73 10.89
C LEU A 7 -25.18 -10.73 12.05
N LEU A 8 -25.41 -10.21 13.26
CA LEU A 8 -25.72 -11.01 14.44
C LEU A 8 -27.23 -10.97 14.69
N TYR A 9 -27.91 -12.08 14.42
CA TYR A 9 -29.35 -12.22 14.60
C TYR A 9 -29.72 -12.45 16.08
N ASN A 10 -30.90 -11.96 16.46
CA ASN A 10 -31.45 -11.99 17.82
C ASN A 10 -30.52 -11.32 18.86
N ARG A 11 -29.71 -10.35 18.43
CA ARG A 11 -28.81 -9.58 19.29
C ARG A 11 -29.12 -8.10 19.17
N VAL A 12 -29.02 -7.39 20.30
CA VAL A 12 -29.14 -5.93 20.40
C VAL A 12 -28.07 -5.41 21.36
N LEU A 13 -27.50 -4.26 21.03
CA LEU A 13 -26.56 -3.56 21.91
C LEU A 13 -27.33 -2.68 22.91
N ILE A 14 -26.98 -2.76 24.20
CA ILE A 14 -27.59 -1.93 25.26
C ILE A 14 -26.61 -0.86 25.76
N GLY A 15 -27.13 0.36 25.97
CA GLY A 15 -26.45 1.41 26.73
C GLY A 15 -25.53 2.33 25.91
N GLN A 16 -25.42 2.11 24.60
CA GLN A 16 -24.56 2.90 23.70
C GLN A 16 -25.32 3.51 22.50
N VAL A 17 -26.64 3.65 22.63
CA VAL A 17 -27.51 4.19 21.57
C VAL A 17 -27.34 5.70 21.48
N ILE A 18 -26.81 6.18 20.35
CA ILE A 18 -26.70 7.62 20.04
C ILE A 18 -28.05 8.13 19.55
N LYS A 19 -28.70 7.36 18.68
CA LYS A 19 -29.90 7.79 17.98
C LYS A 19 -30.81 6.61 17.68
N SER A 20 -32.08 6.72 18.09
CA SER A 20 -33.13 5.81 17.66
C SER A 20 -33.98 6.48 16.58
N LEU A 21 -34.25 5.77 15.49
CA LEU A 21 -35.01 6.25 14.35
C LEU A 21 -35.95 5.15 13.84
N PHE A 22 -37.09 5.59 13.31
CA PHE A 22 -37.94 4.73 12.52
C PHE A 22 -37.39 4.66 11.09
N ALA A 23 -37.01 3.46 10.64
CA ALA A 23 -36.44 3.24 9.32
C ALA A 23 -37.47 2.58 8.39
N CYS A 24 -37.81 3.28 7.31
CA CYS A 24 -38.50 2.73 6.16
C CYS A 24 -37.45 2.11 5.22
N GLY A 25 -37.68 0.88 4.76
CA GLY A 25 -36.75 0.19 3.83
C GLY A 25 -35.77 -0.77 4.51
N GLY A 26 -36.13 -1.30 5.68
CA GLY A 26 -35.41 -2.42 6.28
C GLY A 26 -34.02 -2.08 6.84
N ILE A 27 -33.22 -3.14 7.01
CA ILE A 27 -31.89 -3.08 7.63
C ILE A 27 -30.88 -2.22 6.85
N LEU A 28 -30.98 -2.18 5.52
CA LEU A 28 -30.08 -1.41 4.66
C LEU A 28 -30.23 0.11 4.86
N SER A 29 -31.46 0.57 5.12
CA SER A 29 -31.73 1.97 5.48
C SER A 29 -31.03 2.35 6.78
N CYS A 30 -31.05 1.47 7.78
CA CYS A 30 -30.34 1.65 9.04
C CYS A 30 -28.80 1.69 8.84
N ALA A 31 -28.27 0.77 8.02
CA ALA A 31 -26.86 0.76 7.64
C ALA A 31 -26.42 2.07 6.98
N HIS A 32 -27.20 2.59 6.03
CA HIS A 32 -26.90 3.86 5.36
C HIS A 32 -26.88 5.04 6.33
N ARG A 33 -27.85 5.08 7.26
CA ARG A 33 -27.90 6.11 8.32
C ARG A 33 -26.66 6.05 9.22
N CYS A 34 -26.23 4.86 9.61
CA CYS A 34 -24.99 4.69 10.38
C CYS A 34 -23.77 5.18 9.60
N LEU A 35 -23.63 4.82 8.31
CA LEU A 35 -22.52 5.27 7.47
C LEU A 35 -22.48 6.79 7.28
N SER A 36 -23.63 7.45 7.29
CA SER A 36 -23.74 8.92 7.21
C SER A 36 -23.36 9.65 8.50
N LEU A 37 -23.23 8.93 9.61
CA LEU A 37 -22.92 9.50 10.93
C LEU A 37 -21.48 9.11 11.35
N PRO A 38 -20.55 10.07 11.45
CA PRO A 38 -19.15 9.78 11.78
C PRO A 38 -18.95 9.04 13.12
N SER A 39 -19.79 9.31 14.11
CA SER A 39 -19.75 8.67 15.44
C SER A 39 -20.36 7.26 15.47
N CYS A 40 -21.06 6.85 14.41
CA CYS A 40 -21.70 5.54 14.38
C CYS A 40 -20.70 4.42 14.06
N SER A 41 -20.57 3.49 15.00
CA SER A 41 -19.69 2.32 14.92
C SER A 41 -20.48 1.01 14.76
N SER A 42 -21.77 0.99 15.10
CA SER A 42 -22.64 -0.16 14.88
C SER A 42 -24.11 0.28 14.87
N TYR A 43 -25.01 -0.62 14.46
CA TYR A 43 -26.44 -0.40 14.60
C TYR A 43 -27.17 -1.68 15.04
N SER A 44 -28.28 -1.49 15.74
CA SER A 44 -29.27 -2.53 16.03
C SER A 44 -30.55 -2.22 15.26
N TYR A 45 -31.11 -3.20 14.55
CA TYR A 45 -32.36 -3.04 13.80
C TYR A 45 -33.41 -4.04 14.28
N GLN A 46 -34.57 -3.54 14.68
CA GLN A 46 -35.74 -4.37 15.00
C GLN A 46 -36.45 -4.76 13.70
N MET A 47 -36.42 -6.05 13.38
CA MET A 47 -37.21 -6.64 12.32
C MET A 47 -38.67 -6.68 12.75
N SER A 48 -39.52 -5.89 12.10
CA SER A 48 -40.97 -6.09 12.19
C SER A 48 -41.45 -6.88 10.97
N GLY A 49 -42.62 -7.52 11.05
CA GLY A 49 -43.25 -8.20 9.91
C GLY A 49 -43.75 -7.26 8.79
N SER A 50 -43.30 -6.00 8.77
CA SER A 50 -43.64 -4.95 7.80
C SER A 50 -42.35 -4.26 7.31
N ASP A 51 -42.41 -3.43 6.27
CA ASP A 51 -41.25 -2.70 5.70
C ASP A 51 -40.63 -1.62 6.62
N TYR A 52 -41.06 -1.60 7.88
CA TYR A 52 -40.72 -0.62 8.90
C TYR A 52 -40.04 -1.27 10.09
N GLY A 53 -39.09 -0.58 10.72
CA GLY A 53 -38.47 -1.07 11.96
C GLY A 53 -37.75 0.01 12.74
N ILE A 54 -37.49 -0.26 14.01
CA ILE A 54 -36.69 0.62 14.86
C ILE A 54 -35.21 0.39 14.56
N CYS A 55 -34.51 1.45 14.20
CA CYS A 55 -33.08 1.50 13.95
C CYS A 55 -32.41 2.26 15.09
N GLU A 56 -31.55 1.60 15.84
CA GLU A 56 -30.73 2.18 16.90
C GLU A 56 -29.30 2.28 16.40
N LEU A 57 -28.82 3.50 16.20
CA LEU A 57 -27.43 3.79 15.83
C LEU A 57 -26.61 3.91 17.11
N ASN A 58 -25.48 3.22 17.16
CA ASN A 58 -24.67 3.12 18.35
C ASN A 58 -23.28 3.70 18.14
N GLU A 59 -22.72 4.26 19.21
CA GLU A 59 -21.31 4.61 19.29
C GLU A 59 -20.55 3.48 19.98
N GLY A 60 -19.26 3.43 19.73
CA GLY A 60 -18.37 2.47 20.36
C GLY A 60 -16.95 2.91 20.09
N LYS A 61 -16.17 3.03 21.16
CA LYS A 61 -14.74 3.30 21.06
C LYS A 61 -14.01 1.99 20.86
N GLU A 62 -12.83 2.10 20.27
CA GLU A 62 -11.95 0.97 20.06
C GLU A 62 -11.55 0.38 21.43
N GLY A 63 -12.00 -0.86 21.72
CA GLY A 63 -11.78 -1.53 23.01
C GLY A 63 -12.96 -1.50 23.99
N ASP A 64 -14.10 -0.89 23.64
CA ASP A 64 -15.31 -0.96 24.46
C ASP A 64 -15.87 -2.39 24.48
N GLN A 65 -16.26 -2.85 25.68
CA GLN A 65 -16.92 -4.13 25.85
C GLN A 65 -18.38 -3.98 25.44
N GLU A 66 -18.73 -4.46 24.25
CA GLU A 66 -20.11 -4.43 23.75
C GLU A 66 -21.02 -5.32 24.61
N ASN A 67 -22.02 -4.70 25.25
CA ASN A 67 -23.04 -5.43 26.01
C ASN A 67 -24.18 -5.88 25.07
N LEU A 68 -23.90 -6.93 24.30
CA LEU A 68 -24.89 -7.56 23.42
C LEU A 68 -25.78 -8.50 24.21
N VAL A 69 -27.09 -8.24 24.22
CA VAL A 69 -28.08 -9.15 24.83
C VAL A 69 -28.89 -9.88 23.78
N GLU A 70 -29.42 -11.04 24.17
CA GLU A 70 -30.40 -11.76 23.36
C GLU A 70 -31.73 -11.02 23.34
N LYS A 71 -32.19 -10.67 22.14
CA LYS A 71 -33.51 -10.07 21.93
C LYS A 71 -34.08 -10.56 20.61
N PRO A 72 -35.08 -11.47 20.65
CA PRO A 72 -35.72 -11.97 19.44
C PRO A 72 -36.24 -10.85 18.55
N GLY A 73 -36.04 -10.98 17.24
CA GLY A 73 -36.49 -9.98 16.27
C GLY A 73 -35.57 -8.77 16.11
N TYR A 74 -34.37 -8.78 16.71
CA TYR A 74 -33.34 -7.77 16.47
C TYR A 74 -32.17 -8.33 15.67
N VAL A 75 -31.52 -7.47 14.90
CA VAL A 75 -30.23 -7.73 14.26
C VAL A 75 -29.24 -6.65 14.64
N PHE A 76 -28.06 -7.08 15.06
CA PHE A 76 -26.93 -6.20 15.31
C PHE A 76 -25.91 -6.30 14.17
N ALA A 77 -25.37 -5.16 13.77
CA ALA A 77 -24.30 -5.08 12.77
C ALA A 77 -23.24 -4.07 13.21
N ARG A 78 -21.99 -4.54 13.29
CA ARG A 78 -20.84 -3.68 13.56
C ARG A 78 -20.27 -3.13 12.26
N ARG A 79 -19.95 -1.85 12.22
CA ARG A 79 -19.23 -1.23 11.10
C ARG A 79 -17.81 -1.78 11.07
N ARG A 80 -17.33 -2.20 9.90
CA ARG A 80 -15.94 -2.65 9.78
C ARG A 80 -14.99 -1.48 10.01
N LYS A 81 -13.94 -1.71 10.78
CA LYS A 81 -12.82 -0.77 10.89
C LYS A 81 -12.18 -0.60 9.51
N ALA A 82 -12.00 0.65 9.08
CA ALA A 82 -11.24 0.94 7.88
C ALA A 82 -9.74 0.71 8.16
N PRO A 83 -9.06 -0.19 7.43
CA PRO A 83 -7.63 -0.39 7.60
C PRO A 83 -6.84 0.85 7.19
N ARG A 84 -5.75 1.17 7.87
CA ARG A 84 -4.87 2.31 7.53
C ARG A 84 -3.62 1.90 6.72
N SER A 85 -3.46 0.61 6.45
CA SER A 85 -2.35 0.04 5.69
C SER A 85 -2.72 -1.35 5.17
N CYS A 86 -1.95 -1.88 4.21
CA CYS A 86 -2.14 -3.27 3.77
C CYS A 86 -1.87 -4.28 4.89
N LYS A 87 -1.01 -3.98 5.88
CA LYS A 87 -0.88 -4.80 7.08
C LYS A 87 -2.21 -4.91 7.82
N GLU A 88 -2.81 -3.78 8.16
CA GLU A 88 -4.08 -3.78 8.91
C GLU A 88 -5.17 -4.44 8.08
N ALA A 89 -5.20 -4.20 6.77
CA ALA A 89 -6.14 -4.86 5.86
C ALA A 89 -5.98 -6.39 5.87
N ARG A 90 -4.73 -6.89 5.93
CA ARG A 90 -4.43 -8.31 6.08
C ARG A 90 -4.97 -8.86 7.41
N GLN A 91 -4.70 -8.17 8.52
CA GLN A 91 -5.11 -8.59 9.87
C GLN A 91 -6.64 -8.62 10.03
N LEU A 92 -7.35 -7.71 9.38
CA LEU A 92 -8.81 -7.63 9.40
C LEU A 92 -9.47 -8.62 8.42
N THR A 93 -8.70 -9.35 7.61
CA THR A 93 -9.23 -10.29 6.61
C THR A 93 -8.96 -11.73 7.03
N ILE A 94 -10.00 -12.55 7.15
CA ILE A 94 -9.91 -13.97 7.56
C ILE A 94 -8.99 -14.78 6.62
N ASN A 95 -9.16 -14.60 5.30
CA ASN A 95 -8.35 -15.25 4.27
C ASN A 95 -7.75 -14.17 3.36
N PRO A 96 -6.61 -13.57 3.73
CA PRO A 96 -6.05 -12.45 3.00
C PRO A 96 -5.46 -12.93 1.67
N VAL A 97 -5.99 -12.40 0.56
CA VAL A 97 -5.46 -12.55 -0.79
C VAL A 97 -4.99 -11.21 -1.32
N SER A 98 -3.96 -11.22 -2.15
CA SER A 98 -3.47 -10.02 -2.82
C SER A 98 -4.57 -9.41 -3.70
N GLY A 99 -4.61 -8.08 -3.76
CA GLY A 99 -5.67 -7.39 -4.49
C GLY A 99 -5.81 -5.94 -4.09
N PHE A 100 -6.89 -5.32 -4.54
CA PHE A 100 -7.15 -3.92 -4.23
C PHE A 100 -7.94 -3.77 -2.93
N PHE A 101 -7.50 -2.84 -2.08
CA PHE A 101 -8.13 -2.51 -0.81
C PHE A 101 -8.35 -1.00 -0.73
N CYS A 102 -9.46 -0.61 -0.11
CA CYS A 102 -9.65 0.77 0.33
C CYS A 102 -9.08 0.90 1.74
N ILE A 103 -8.16 1.83 1.92
CA ILE A 103 -7.54 2.15 3.21
C ILE A 103 -7.78 3.61 3.56
N GLN A 104 -7.65 3.92 4.85
CA GLN A 104 -7.84 5.27 5.37
C GLN A 104 -6.50 5.97 5.58
N ASP A 105 -6.38 7.23 5.16
CA ASP A 105 -5.21 8.05 5.44
C ASP A 105 -5.25 8.68 6.85
N ASN A 106 -4.35 9.64 7.10
CA ASN A 106 -4.27 10.31 8.40
C ASN A 106 -5.36 11.36 8.63
N ASN A 107 -5.99 11.86 7.56
CA ASN A 107 -7.09 12.82 7.63
C ASN A 107 -8.45 12.13 7.75
N GLY A 108 -8.48 10.81 7.56
CA GLY A 108 -9.69 10.01 7.59
C GLY A 108 -10.25 9.72 6.20
N ASP A 109 -9.60 10.19 5.14
CA ASP A 109 -10.04 10.00 3.76
C ASP A 109 -9.71 8.59 3.28
N MET A 110 -10.64 8.01 2.53
CA MET A 110 -10.49 6.67 1.97
C MET A 110 -9.83 6.75 0.60
N PHE A 111 -8.83 5.89 0.36
CA PHE A 111 -8.20 5.76 -0.95
C PHE A 111 -7.88 4.31 -1.27
N LYS A 112 -7.79 4.00 -2.56
CA LYS A 112 -7.55 2.64 -3.05
C LYS A 112 -6.05 2.39 -3.19
N VAL A 113 -5.59 1.21 -2.78
CA VAL A 113 -4.23 0.72 -2.97
C VAL A 113 -4.25 -0.73 -3.44
N TYR A 114 -3.17 -1.17 -4.09
CA TYR A 114 -2.92 -2.59 -4.28
C TYR A 114 -2.10 -3.14 -3.11
N CYS A 115 -2.60 -4.20 -2.49
CA CYS A 115 -1.93 -4.94 -1.43
C CYS A 115 -1.41 -6.27 -1.96
N ASP A 116 -0.13 -6.53 -1.76
CA ASP A 116 0.48 -7.82 -2.03
C ASP A 116 0.77 -8.56 -0.72
N PHE A 117 0.19 -9.75 -0.63
CA PHE A 117 0.11 -10.64 0.52
C PHE A 117 0.68 -12.03 0.24
N THR A 118 1.03 -12.31 -1.01
CA THR A 118 1.28 -13.68 -1.49
C THR A 118 2.59 -13.81 -2.27
N SER A 119 3.07 -12.76 -2.94
CA SER A 119 4.30 -12.86 -3.73
C SER A 119 5.54 -13.10 -2.87
N GLU A 120 5.50 -12.68 -1.61
CA GLU A 120 6.56 -12.87 -0.63
C GLU A 120 5.93 -13.31 0.70
N PRO A 121 5.87 -14.64 0.96
CA PRO A 121 5.22 -15.17 2.16
C PRO A 121 5.74 -14.54 3.45
N GLY A 122 4.82 -14.22 4.36
CA GLY A 122 5.15 -13.54 5.63
C GLY A 122 5.29 -12.02 5.54
N TRP A 123 4.91 -11.40 4.41
CA TRP A 123 4.89 -9.96 4.24
C TRP A 123 3.53 -9.40 3.86
N ALA A 124 3.32 -8.13 4.20
CA ALA A 124 2.26 -7.30 3.66
C ALA A 124 2.86 -6.05 3.00
N TRP A 125 2.69 -5.93 1.69
CA TRP A 125 3.21 -4.84 0.89
C TRP A 125 2.07 -3.97 0.35
N THR A 126 2.28 -2.67 0.34
CA THR A 126 1.41 -1.66 -0.28
C THR A 126 2.15 -1.05 -1.46
N LEU A 127 1.56 -1.14 -2.65
CA LEU A 127 2.07 -0.43 -3.83
C LEU A 127 1.91 1.07 -3.61
N VAL A 128 3.00 1.84 -3.76
CA VAL A 128 2.97 3.31 -3.58
C VAL A 128 3.31 4.07 -4.85
N MET A 129 4.04 3.44 -5.76
CA MET A 129 4.35 3.96 -7.08
C MET A 129 4.60 2.80 -8.04
N SER A 130 4.18 2.97 -9.29
CA SER A 130 4.51 2.10 -10.41
C SER A 130 4.70 2.93 -11.67
N GLU A 131 5.74 2.62 -12.43
CA GLU A 131 5.92 3.13 -13.79
C GLU A 131 6.20 1.99 -14.75
N SER A 132 5.71 2.10 -15.98
CA SER A 132 6.21 1.31 -17.10
C SER A 132 7.34 2.04 -17.84
N SER A 133 8.23 1.29 -18.53
CA SER A 133 9.37 1.87 -19.23
C SER A 133 8.96 2.94 -20.27
N GLN A 134 7.80 2.81 -20.91
CA GLN A 134 7.28 3.84 -21.82
C GLN A 134 6.87 5.16 -21.14
N ASN A 135 6.68 5.16 -19.82
CA ASN A 135 6.33 6.36 -19.03
C ASN A 135 7.57 7.05 -18.42
N VAL A 136 8.76 6.49 -18.65
CA VAL A 136 10.03 7.11 -18.23
C VAL A 136 10.15 8.52 -18.83
N GLY A 137 10.65 9.45 -18.01
CA GLY A 137 10.83 10.85 -18.40
C GLY A 137 9.60 11.75 -18.14
N LYS A 138 8.46 11.20 -17.74
CA LYS A 138 7.31 11.99 -17.27
C LYS A 138 7.59 12.61 -15.89
N PRO A 139 6.91 13.71 -15.51
CA PRO A 139 7.16 14.39 -14.23
C PRO A 139 7.16 13.45 -13.01
N PHE A 140 6.15 12.58 -12.89
CA PHE A 140 6.02 11.66 -11.76
C PHE A 140 7.12 10.58 -11.67
N THR A 141 7.86 10.34 -12.75
CA THR A 141 8.97 9.36 -12.82
C THR A 141 10.33 10.03 -12.71
N ARG A 142 10.42 11.34 -12.94
CA ARG A 142 11.67 12.10 -12.79
C ARG A 142 11.85 12.68 -11.39
N GLN A 143 10.77 13.07 -10.74
CA GLN A 143 10.84 13.78 -9.47
C GLN A 143 11.18 12.85 -8.32
N ALA A 144 12.03 13.30 -7.39
CA ALA A 144 12.39 12.57 -6.18
C ALA A 144 11.16 12.11 -5.39
N LEU A 145 11.29 11.00 -4.67
CA LEU A 145 10.21 10.40 -3.88
C LEU A 145 9.78 11.28 -2.70
N PHE A 146 10.61 12.26 -2.30
CA PHE A 146 10.26 13.28 -1.32
C PHE A 146 9.50 14.50 -1.91
N ALA A 147 9.25 14.54 -3.22
CA ALA A 147 8.44 15.55 -3.88
C ALA A 147 6.97 15.07 -4.03
N ASN A 148 6.02 16.01 -3.97
CA ASN A 148 4.59 15.70 -4.12
C ASN A 148 4.17 15.75 -5.60
N GLU A 149 4.34 14.63 -6.28
CA GLU A 149 4.12 14.50 -7.73
C GLU A 149 3.22 13.29 -8.04
N PRO A 150 1.93 13.34 -7.64
CA PRO A 150 1.02 12.21 -7.78
C PRO A 150 0.68 11.92 -9.25
N MET A 151 0.43 10.65 -9.55
CA MET A 151 -0.07 10.18 -10.85
C MET A 151 -1.13 9.12 -10.63
N SER A 152 -2.34 9.37 -11.12
CA SER A 152 -3.51 8.47 -10.93
C SER A 152 -3.67 7.96 -9.48
N PRO A 153 -3.56 8.81 -8.44
CA PRO A 153 -3.46 8.36 -7.04
C PRO A 153 -4.70 7.61 -6.54
N GLU A 154 -5.84 7.76 -7.20
CA GLU A 154 -7.11 7.07 -6.90
C GLU A 154 -7.31 5.76 -7.68
N VAL A 155 -6.48 5.50 -8.69
CA VAL A 155 -6.60 4.35 -9.60
C VAL A 155 -5.26 3.61 -9.67
N PRO A 156 -4.92 2.79 -8.66
CA PRO A 156 -3.69 2.01 -8.68
C PRO A 156 -3.62 1.12 -9.92
N ASN A 157 -2.51 1.23 -10.64
CA ASN A 157 -2.24 0.52 -11.88
C ASN A 157 -0.73 0.33 -12.04
N TRP A 158 -0.33 -0.56 -12.95
CA TRP A 158 1.08 -0.91 -13.15
C TRP A 158 1.83 0.09 -14.05
N GLU A 159 1.13 0.84 -14.90
CA GLU A 159 1.76 1.63 -15.96
C GLU A 159 2.17 3.03 -15.51
N ALA A 160 1.28 3.72 -14.79
CA ALA A 160 1.46 5.09 -14.35
C ALA A 160 0.66 5.34 -13.06
N TYR A 161 1.31 5.12 -11.93
CA TYR A 161 0.74 5.29 -10.61
C TYR A 161 1.78 5.88 -9.66
N ARG A 162 1.40 6.91 -8.90
CA ARG A 162 2.18 7.46 -7.80
C ARG A 162 1.24 8.12 -6.81
N LEU A 163 1.34 7.71 -5.55
CA LEU A 163 0.59 8.33 -4.47
C LEU A 163 1.09 9.76 -4.19
N GLN A 164 0.21 10.57 -3.62
CA GLN A 164 0.58 11.85 -3.02
C GLN A 164 1.56 11.62 -1.85
N LEU A 165 2.46 12.58 -1.63
CA LEU A 165 3.55 12.45 -0.68
C LEU A 165 3.05 12.25 0.77
N ASP A 166 1.95 12.89 1.14
CA ASP A 166 1.32 12.76 2.45
C ASP A 166 0.83 11.33 2.72
N ARG A 167 0.19 10.68 1.75
CA ARG A 167 -0.24 9.27 1.82
C ARG A 167 0.96 8.33 1.87
N MET A 168 2.00 8.60 1.08
CA MET A 168 3.27 7.85 1.16
C MET A 168 3.90 7.96 2.56
N LYS A 169 3.93 9.17 3.15
CA LYS A 169 4.41 9.39 4.53
C LYS A 169 3.55 8.65 5.56
N GLY A 170 2.23 8.67 5.40
CA GLY A 170 1.29 7.90 6.21
C GLY A 170 1.59 6.41 6.17
N LEU A 171 1.74 5.83 4.98
CA LEU A 171 2.08 4.42 4.79
C LEU A 171 3.48 4.07 5.31
N ARG A 172 4.47 4.94 5.11
CA ARG A 172 5.82 4.80 5.67
C ARG A 172 5.78 4.72 7.19
N SER A 173 4.96 5.54 7.85
CA SER A 173 4.79 5.49 9.32
C SER A 173 4.24 4.16 9.85
N LYS A 174 3.60 3.37 8.98
CA LYS A 174 3.04 2.05 9.26
C LYS A 174 3.88 0.91 8.69
N SER A 175 5.05 1.21 8.12
CA SER A 175 5.92 0.26 7.43
C SER A 175 7.31 0.24 8.08
N THR A 176 8.03 -0.88 7.93
CA THR A 176 9.41 -1.01 8.42
C THR A 176 10.41 -1.20 7.28
N TYR A 177 9.93 -1.61 6.11
CA TYR A 177 10.73 -1.83 4.92
C TYR A 177 10.07 -1.18 3.71
N TRP A 178 10.89 -0.94 2.70
CA TRP A 178 10.44 -0.75 1.33
C TRP A 178 11.16 -1.75 0.43
N ARG A 179 10.57 -1.99 -0.74
CA ARG A 179 11.21 -2.76 -1.82
C ARG A 179 10.90 -2.15 -3.17
N ILE A 180 11.72 -2.49 -4.16
CA ILE A 180 11.46 -2.19 -5.56
C ILE A 180 11.51 -3.51 -6.33
N THR A 181 10.49 -3.76 -7.15
CA THR A 181 10.37 -4.97 -7.97
C THR A 181 10.27 -4.60 -9.44
N CYS A 182 11.01 -5.31 -10.29
CA CYS A 182 10.89 -5.20 -11.73
C CYS A 182 9.84 -6.15 -12.31
N SER A 183 8.97 -5.64 -13.20
CA SER A 183 7.93 -6.38 -13.92
C SER A 183 7.12 -7.32 -13.01
N PHE A 184 6.54 -6.73 -11.96
CA PHE A 184 5.78 -7.46 -10.95
C PHE A 184 4.62 -8.24 -11.56
N ASP A 185 4.49 -9.52 -11.18
CA ASP A 185 3.40 -10.40 -11.58
C ASP A 185 2.65 -10.88 -10.32
N PRO A 186 1.39 -10.46 -10.12
CA PRO A 186 0.62 -10.82 -8.92
C PRO A 186 0.31 -12.32 -8.82
N ALA A 187 0.49 -13.09 -9.89
CA ALA A 187 0.27 -14.53 -9.90
C ALA A 187 1.52 -15.34 -9.51
N ARG A 188 2.68 -14.70 -9.31
CA ARG A 188 3.96 -15.37 -9.07
C ARG A 188 4.60 -14.99 -7.74
N VAL A 189 5.39 -15.93 -7.22
CA VAL A 189 6.30 -15.67 -6.10
C VAL A 189 7.48 -14.86 -6.64
N VAL A 190 7.95 -13.87 -5.87
CA VAL A 190 9.12 -13.08 -6.21
C VAL A 190 10.36 -13.96 -6.23
N ASP A 191 11.09 -13.95 -7.34
CA ASP A 191 12.34 -14.69 -7.53
C ASP A 191 13.59 -13.88 -7.15
N TYR A 192 13.41 -12.65 -6.65
CA TYR A 192 14.45 -11.72 -6.21
C TYR A 192 15.48 -11.33 -7.26
N ARG A 193 15.21 -11.58 -8.55
CA ARG A 193 16.02 -11.04 -9.64
C ARG A 193 15.55 -9.62 -9.95
N ASP A 194 16.51 -8.70 -10.13
CA ASP A 194 16.25 -7.28 -10.39
C ASP A 194 15.28 -6.70 -9.34
N TYR A 195 15.75 -6.77 -8.09
CA TYR A 195 14.97 -6.52 -6.89
C TYR A 195 15.85 -5.84 -5.84
N VAL A 196 15.28 -4.93 -5.06
CA VAL A 196 15.93 -4.39 -3.87
C VAL A 196 14.94 -4.32 -2.71
N ARG A 197 15.43 -4.54 -1.48
CA ARG A 197 14.69 -4.32 -0.23
C ARG A 197 15.60 -3.70 0.80
N ALA A 198 15.08 -2.72 1.54
CA ALA A 198 15.79 -2.10 2.66
C ALA A 198 14.83 -1.71 3.78
N LYS A 199 15.41 -1.52 4.98
CA LYS A 199 14.71 -0.93 6.12
C LYS A 199 14.67 0.57 6.00
N PHE A 200 13.49 1.15 6.24
CA PHE A 200 13.35 2.60 6.40
C PHE A 200 14.26 3.19 7.48
N LYS A 201 14.59 2.42 8.53
CA LYS A 201 15.50 2.88 9.60
C LYS A 201 16.92 3.16 9.08
N ASN A 202 17.37 2.39 8.09
CA ASN A 202 18.73 2.50 7.57
C ASN A 202 18.77 3.42 6.36
N PHE A 203 17.76 3.31 5.50
CA PHE A 203 17.69 4.02 4.25
C PHE A 203 16.23 4.41 3.98
N ASP A 204 15.90 5.69 4.18
CA ASP A 204 14.55 6.21 3.98
C ASP A 204 14.44 6.99 2.67
N LEU A 205 13.87 6.36 1.65
CA LEU A 205 13.73 6.96 0.33
C LEU A 205 12.83 8.21 0.28
N LEU A 206 11.99 8.46 1.29
CA LEU A 206 11.15 9.68 1.39
C LEU A 206 11.88 10.88 2.00
N THR A 207 13.12 10.70 2.47
CA THR A 207 13.94 11.79 3.03
C THR A 207 15.36 11.81 2.47
N TYR A 208 15.79 10.71 1.86
CA TYR A 208 17.12 10.56 1.29
C TYR A 208 17.40 11.60 0.20
N ARG A 209 18.50 12.35 0.39
CA ARG A 209 19.10 13.25 -0.58
C ARG A 209 20.57 12.90 -0.65
N GLY A 210 21.02 12.43 -1.81
CA GLY A 210 22.39 12.00 -1.98
C GLY A 210 22.78 11.93 -3.44
N ASP A 211 24.07 12.15 -3.66
CA ASP A 211 24.74 12.06 -4.95
C ASP A 211 25.89 11.07 -4.74
N GLU A 212 25.73 9.85 -5.27
CA GLU A 212 26.71 8.78 -5.16
C GLU A 212 27.03 8.32 -3.72
N THR A 213 26.02 8.23 -2.84
CA THR A 213 26.25 7.72 -1.48
C THR A 213 25.96 6.22 -1.36
N CYS A 214 26.72 5.57 -0.48
CA CYS A 214 26.60 4.15 -0.18
C CYS A 214 25.56 3.93 0.93
N GLU A 215 24.35 3.49 0.57
CA GLU A 215 23.26 3.24 1.53
C GLU A 215 23.08 1.74 1.80
N LEU A 216 22.82 1.41 3.06
CA LEU A 216 22.67 0.03 3.51
C LEU A 216 21.30 -0.55 3.10
N VAL A 217 21.33 -1.61 2.30
CA VAL A 217 20.16 -2.39 1.89
C VAL A 217 20.16 -3.78 2.54
N ASP A 218 18.98 -4.37 2.75
CA ASP A 218 18.90 -5.74 3.28
C ASP A 218 19.22 -6.78 2.20
N TYR A 219 18.79 -6.51 0.96
CA TYR A 219 19.08 -7.32 -0.22
C TYR A 219 18.98 -6.45 -1.47
N ILE A 220 19.89 -6.65 -2.41
CA ILE A 220 19.82 -6.07 -3.76
C ILE A 220 20.26 -7.12 -4.78
N ASN A 221 19.64 -7.10 -5.96
CA ASN A 221 20.03 -7.89 -7.11
C ASN A 221 19.89 -7.06 -8.39
N VAL A 222 20.93 -7.08 -9.22
CA VAL A 222 20.92 -6.51 -10.57
C VAL A 222 21.60 -7.51 -11.51
N HIS A 223 20.93 -7.89 -12.60
CA HIS A 223 21.41 -8.90 -13.57
C HIS A 223 21.75 -10.26 -12.96
N GLY A 224 21.15 -10.62 -11.82
CA GLY A 224 21.48 -11.85 -11.10
C GLY A 224 22.69 -11.74 -10.16
N HIS A 225 23.40 -10.62 -10.15
CA HIS A 225 24.41 -10.32 -9.12
C HIS A 225 23.71 -9.77 -7.89
N SER A 226 23.85 -10.48 -6.76
CA SER A 226 23.20 -10.12 -5.51
C SER A 226 24.18 -9.84 -4.38
N CYS A 227 23.67 -9.11 -3.41
CA CYS A 227 24.33 -8.88 -2.14
C CYS A 227 23.28 -8.74 -1.03
N GLU A 228 23.63 -9.18 0.17
CA GLU A 228 22.79 -9.12 1.37
C GLU A 228 23.45 -8.27 2.45
N LYS A 229 22.65 -7.47 3.14
CA LYS A 229 23.08 -6.62 4.27
C LYS A 229 24.34 -5.81 3.94
N CYS A 230 24.34 -5.17 2.79
CA CYS A 230 25.48 -4.44 2.29
C CYS A 230 25.08 -3.08 1.75
N THR A 231 26.08 -2.23 1.56
CA THR A 231 25.93 -0.91 0.98
C THR A 231 25.90 -0.99 -0.54
N ALA A 232 24.98 -0.24 -1.15
CA ALA A 232 24.92 -0.05 -2.60
C ALA A 232 24.88 1.45 -2.90
N VAL A 233 25.32 1.85 -4.09
CA VAL A 233 25.34 3.27 -4.48
C VAL A 233 23.94 3.77 -4.81
N TRP A 234 23.57 4.97 -4.37
CA TRP A 234 22.27 5.57 -4.67
C TRP A 234 22.36 7.05 -5.01
N TYR A 235 21.39 7.54 -5.76
CA TYR A 235 21.24 8.93 -6.17
C TYR A 235 19.79 9.36 -5.99
N GLN A 236 19.56 10.53 -5.41
CA GLN A 236 18.26 11.19 -5.36
C GLN A 236 18.44 12.67 -4.99
N SER A 237 17.85 13.57 -5.75
CA SER A 237 17.89 15.03 -5.52
C SER A 237 16.63 15.70 -6.08
N ASP A 238 16.48 17.01 -5.92
CA ASP A 238 15.31 17.71 -6.47
C ASP A 238 15.26 17.53 -8.00
N GLY A 239 14.15 17.03 -8.54
CA GLY A 239 14.05 16.67 -9.96
C GLY A 239 14.75 15.38 -10.39
N TYR A 240 15.26 14.58 -9.45
CA TYR A 240 15.99 13.33 -9.70
C TYR A 240 15.45 12.20 -8.81
N ILE A 241 14.74 11.23 -9.39
CA ILE A 241 14.17 10.07 -8.69
C ILE A 241 15.26 9.13 -8.14
N LEU A 242 14.93 8.37 -7.11
CA LEU A 242 15.81 7.34 -6.58
C LEU A 242 16.33 6.40 -7.70
N VAL A 243 17.65 6.29 -7.79
CA VAL A 243 18.35 5.46 -8.78
C VAL A 243 19.54 4.75 -8.14
N HIS A 244 19.75 3.50 -8.56
CA HIS A 244 21.01 2.79 -8.37
C HIS A 244 21.81 2.77 -9.68
N ARG A 245 23.14 2.77 -9.59
CA ARG A 245 24.05 2.68 -10.75
C ARG A 245 24.97 1.47 -10.58
N SER A 246 24.65 0.39 -11.25
CA SER A 246 25.32 -0.91 -11.07
C SER A 246 26.68 -1.06 -11.76
N TYR A 247 27.13 -0.06 -12.53
CA TYR A 247 28.51 0.00 -13.01
C TYR A 247 29.50 0.44 -11.92
N GLN A 248 29.03 1.12 -10.87
CA GLN A 248 29.88 1.65 -9.81
C GLN A 248 30.47 0.54 -8.94
N ASN A 249 31.66 0.78 -8.39
CA ASN A 249 32.40 -0.20 -7.60
C ASN A 249 32.88 0.34 -6.23
N ASN A 250 32.36 1.48 -5.80
CA ASN A 250 32.78 2.17 -4.58
C ASN A 250 32.05 1.70 -3.31
N CYS A 251 30.92 0.99 -3.44
CA CYS A 251 30.21 0.37 -2.33
C CYS A 251 30.41 -1.16 -2.31
N GLU A 252 29.92 -1.83 -1.26
CA GLU A 252 30.04 -3.29 -1.11
C GLU A 252 29.31 -4.08 -2.21
N PHE A 253 28.12 -3.63 -2.63
CA PHE A 253 27.52 -4.03 -3.90
C PHE A 253 28.34 -3.40 -5.01
N GLY A 254 29.44 -4.05 -5.35
CA GLY A 254 30.33 -3.62 -6.42
C GLY A 254 29.66 -3.70 -7.79
N ARG A 255 30.48 -3.57 -8.84
CA ARG A 255 29.99 -3.58 -10.21
C ARG A 255 29.27 -4.89 -10.54
N ALA A 256 28.02 -4.81 -10.97
CA ALA A 256 27.28 -5.97 -11.44
C ALA A 256 27.81 -6.42 -12.83
N PRO A 257 28.03 -7.73 -13.05
CA PRO A 257 28.36 -8.26 -14.36
C PRO A 257 27.26 -7.94 -15.38
N GLY A 258 27.67 -7.50 -16.57
CA GLY A 258 26.74 -7.10 -17.64
C GLY A 258 26.28 -5.65 -17.57
N SER A 259 26.65 -4.90 -16.53
CA SER A 259 26.35 -3.47 -16.47
C SER A 259 27.12 -2.68 -17.53
N ILE A 260 26.38 -1.76 -18.18
CA ILE A 260 26.88 -0.94 -19.28
C ILE A 260 27.14 0.51 -18.85
N GLN A 261 27.91 1.20 -19.67
CA GLN A 261 28.17 2.63 -19.61
C GLN A 261 28.08 3.17 -21.04
N ASP A 262 27.48 4.34 -21.22
CA ASP A 262 27.39 4.98 -22.54
C ASP A 262 28.71 5.68 -22.90
N ASN A 263 28.74 6.28 -24.10
CA ASN A 263 29.93 6.94 -24.63
C ASN A 263 30.31 8.22 -23.87
N ASP A 264 29.36 8.83 -23.16
CA ASP A 264 29.57 10.05 -22.36
C ASP A 264 29.97 9.72 -20.91
N GLY A 265 30.12 8.44 -20.58
CA GLY A 265 30.51 7.96 -19.27
C GLY A 265 29.35 7.81 -18.28
N TYR A 266 28.09 7.89 -18.72
CA TYR A 266 26.95 7.61 -17.85
C TYR A 266 26.71 6.10 -17.75
N SER A 267 26.69 5.58 -16.53
CA SER A 267 26.37 4.18 -16.28
C SER A 267 24.89 3.90 -16.41
N GLU A 268 24.54 2.63 -16.67
CA GLU A 268 23.15 2.18 -16.59
C GLU A 268 22.49 2.57 -15.28
N GLN A 269 21.24 2.98 -15.37
CA GLN A 269 20.40 3.37 -14.25
C GLN A 269 19.45 2.21 -13.94
N ASN A 270 19.41 1.79 -12.67
CA ASN A 270 18.55 0.73 -12.18
C ASN A 270 17.54 1.32 -11.19
N PHE A 271 16.36 0.71 -11.16
CA PHE A 271 15.25 1.06 -10.27
C PHE A 271 14.66 2.46 -10.45
N GLY A 272 15.07 3.23 -11.47
CA GLY A 272 14.45 4.52 -11.83
C GLY A 272 15.19 5.24 -12.96
N ARG A 273 14.60 6.34 -13.45
CA ARG A 273 15.11 7.30 -14.46
C ARG A 273 15.46 6.75 -15.86
N TYR A 274 16.18 5.63 -15.97
CA TYR A 274 16.45 4.87 -17.18
C TYR A 274 16.90 5.66 -18.43
N GLU A 275 17.77 6.68 -18.27
CA GLU A 275 18.38 7.38 -19.41
C GLU A 275 19.38 6.49 -20.16
N VAL A 276 20.25 5.83 -19.40
CA VAL A 276 21.07 4.72 -19.89
C VAL A 276 20.41 3.44 -19.39
N TYR A 277 19.76 2.71 -20.29
CA TYR A 277 19.03 1.50 -19.93
C TYR A 277 19.60 0.27 -20.64
N ASN A 278 19.49 -0.86 -19.97
CA ASN A 278 19.97 -2.15 -20.45
C ASN A 278 18.77 -3.10 -20.55
N PRO A 279 18.46 -3.64 -21.74
CA PRO A 279 17.31 -4.53 -21.92
C PRO A 279 17.43 -5.85 -21.14
N ASN A 280 18.62 -6.20 -20.64
CA ASN A 280 18.81 -7.37 -19.77
C ASN A 280 18.33 -7.14 -18.32
N PHE A 281 18.14 -5.88 -17.92
CA PHE A 281 17.54 -5.52 -16.64
C PHE A 281 16.01 -5.56 -16.74
N ARG A 282 15.34 -6.34 -15.89
CA ARG A 282 13.90 -6.64 -16.02
C ARG A 282 12.98 -5.42 -15.98
N CYS A 283 13.38 -4.30 -15.37
CA CYS A 283 12.58 -3.08 -15.36
C CYS A 283 12.61 -2.33 -16.70
N THR A 284 13.50 -2.71 -17.60
CA THR A 284 13.72 -2.06 -18.91
C THR A 284 13.75 -3.07 -20.06
N SER A 285 13.24 -4.29 -19.84
CA SER A 285 13.27 -5.36 -20.84
C SER A 285 12.29 -5.17 -22.00
N SER A 286 11.26 -4.35 -21.81
CA SER A 286 10.26 -3.99 -22.82
C SER A 286 9.61 -2.65 -22.47
N SER A 287 8.89 -2.04 -23.42
CA SER A 287 8.13 -0.80 -23.14
C SER A 287 7.08 -0.96 -22.03
N SER A 288 6.57 -2.18 -21.85
CA SER A 288 5.60 -2.57 -20.83
C SER A 288 6.21 -3.05 -19.51
N ALA A 289 7.54 -3.20 -19.43
CA ALA A 289 8.22 -3.58 -18.21
C ALA A 289 7.99 -2.51 -17.14
N THR A 290 7.85 -2.92 -15.87
CA THR A 290 7.46 -2.00 -14.80
C THR A 290 8.47 -1.91 -13.66
N THR A 291 8.57 -0.74 -13.05
CA THR A 291 9.31 -0.50 -11.81
C THR A 291 8.30 -0.18 -10.71
N ASN A 292 8.19 -1.04 -9.71
CA ASN A 292 7.13 -0.96 -8.70
C ASN A 292 7.75 -0.73 -7.34
N TYR A 293 7.37 0.36 -6.68
CA TYR A 293 7.81 0.73 -5.35
C TYR A 293 6.77 0.32 -4.32
N TRP A 294 7.22 -0.32 -3.24
CA TRP A 294 6.36 -0.91 -2.23
C TRP A 294 6.80 -0.54 -0.84
N PHE A 295 5.86 -0.24 0.04
CA PHE A 295 6.10 -0.09 1.47
C PHE A 295 5.45 -1.24 2.23
N GLY A 296 6.13 -1.79 3.23
CA GLY A 296 5.59 -2.94 3.94
C GLY A 296 6.37 -3.35 5.18
N LEU A 297 5.97 -4.51 5.68
CA LEU A 297 6.55 -5.13 6.87
C LEU A 297 6.22 -6.62 6.92
N ARG A 298 6.92 -7.32 7.81
CA ARG A 298 6.62 -8.71 8.14
C ARG A 298 5.38 -8.83 9.03
N VAL A 299 4.52 -9.79 8.71
CA VAL A 299 3.23 -10.04 9.36
C VAL A 299 3.22 -11.37 10.11
#